data_AF-A0A811KW08-F1
#
_entry.id   AF-A0A811KW08-F1
#
_cell.length_a   1.000
_cell.length_b   1.000
_cell.length_c   1.000
_cell.angle_alpha   90.00
_cell.angle_beta   90.00
_cell.angle_gamma   90.00
#
_symmetry.space_group_name_H-M   'P 1'
#
loop_
_entity.id
_entity.type
_entity.pdbx_description
1 polymer ?
#
loop_
_entity_poly.entity_id
_entity_poly.type
_entity_poly.pdbx_seq_one_letter_code
_entity_poly.pdbx_strand_id
1 'polypeptide(L)'
;MALNSYFLIQIRHLLEFKGVQTFGFHVGIVLFCIIYITVGAAIIYSLERPQELNDLRKMLDTLEEKQLQLLIDISSLRFSLKDDEKEFKRVVKQRLEESEAYMLLLFNHPVAANYFDSFLLNKGEYMDLWTFPTSILLSATTIIPIGFGFVTPRTETGKLFLILPPIPIPFLILFLSFGVMLMTVGVEVIGSNAIHHIHYMGRQMGKASHVATKFIQLAHAKLNINKGLELGIGQLNAFAKMGVLFNADDHDDFQTLRRLPSVAYEPRIPLEFVDTN
;
A
#
# COMPACT_ATOMS: atom_id res chain seq x y z
N MET A 1 -45.28 1.40 22.77
CA MET A 1 -44.51 1.66 21.52
C MET A 1 -43.41 2.73 21.68
N ALA A 2 -43.53 3.69 22.61
CA ALA A 2 -42.52 4.75 22.81
C ALA A 2 -41.24 4.33 23.59
N LEU A 3 -41.28 3.24 24.37
CA LEU A 3 -40.13 2.77 25.14
C LEU A 3 -38.98 2.27 24.25
N ASN A 4 -39.32 1.71 23.08
CA ASN A 4 -38.36 1.16 22.15
C ASN A 4 -37.59 2.27 21.40
N SER A 5 -38.23 3.44 21.16
CA SER A 5 -37.56 4.56 20.49
C SER A 5 -36.58 5.29 21.40
N TYR A 6 -36.91 5.48 22.68
CA TYR A 6 -35.97 6.08 23.64
C TYR A 6 -34.73 5.21 23.87
N PHE A 7 -34.91 3.89 23.99
CA PHE A 7 -33.80 2.94 24.10
C PHE A 7 -32.90 2.94 22.84
N LEU A 8 -33.50 2.98 21.64
CA LEU A 8 -32.76 3.07 20.38
C LEU A 8 -32.04 4.41 20.19
N ILE A 9 -32.64 5.53 20.65
CA ILE A 9 -32.03 6.87 20.61
C ILE A 9 -30.85 6.96 21.58
N GLN A 10 -30.98 6.33 22.76
CA GLN A 10 -29.94 6.30 23.78
C GLN A 10 -28.75 5.41 23.36
N ILE A 11 -29.01 4.29 22.66
CA ILE A 11 -27.96 3.47 22.02
C ILE A 11 -27.25 4.24 20.89
N ARG A 12 -27.99 4.99 20.07
CA ARG A 12 -27.42 5.80 18.98
C ARG A 12 -26.51 6.91 19.51
N HIS A 13 -26.92 7.60 20.56
CA HIS A 13 -26.13 8.68 21.18
C HIS A 13 -24.90 8.16 21.94
N LEU A 14 -24.97 6.92 22.48
CA LEU A 14 -23.83 6.20 23.02
C LEU A 14 -22.87 5.73 21.91
N LEU A 15 -23.34 5.47 20.69
CA LEU A 15 -22.52 5.01 19.57
C LEU A 15 -21.65 6.14 18.98
N GLU A 16 -22.18 7.35 18.86
CA GLU A 16 -21.46 8.50 18.27
C GLU A 16 -20.31 9.02 19.14
N PHE A 17 -20.45 9.01 20.47
CA PHE A 17 -19.36 9.36 21.40
C PHE A 17 -18.34 8.22 21.56
N LYS A 18 -18.76 6.98 21.33
CA LYS A 18 -17.90 5.79 21.38
C LYS A 18 -16.98 5.66 20.17
N GLY A 19 -17.32 6.18 18.99
CA GLY A 19 -16.48 6.02 17.78
C GLY A 19 -15.03 6.50 17.94
N VAL A 20 -14.82 7.61 18.65
CA VAL A 20 -13.47 8.14 18.97
C VAL A 20 -12.77 7.32 20.06
N GLN A 21 -13.53 6.84 21.05
CA GLN A 21 -13.00 5.98 22.12
C GLN A 21 -12.64 4.57 21.63
N THR A 22 -13.45 3.98 20.74
CA THR A 22 -13.17 2.70 20.10
C THR A 22 -11.98 2.83 19.15
N PHE A 23 -11.89 3.92 18.38
CA PHE A 23 -10.70 4.22 17.57
C PHE A 23 -9.41 4.30 18.41
N GLY A 24 -9.44 5.03 19.53
CA GLY A 24 -8.31 5.09 20.45
C GLY A 24 -7.92 3.71 21.02
N PHE A 25 -8.89 2.87 21.34
CA PHE A 25 -8.65 1.51 21.80
C PHE A 25 -8.05 0.62 20.70
N HIS A 26 -8.51 0.75 19.44
CA HIS A 26 -7.92 0.04 18.30
C HIS A 26 -6.46 0.40 18.08
N VAL A 27 -6.16 1.70 18.06
CA VAL A 27 -4.78 2.20 17.93
C VAL A 27 -3.93 1.69 19.10
N GLY A 28 -4.48 1.68 20.31
CA GLY A 28 -3.83 1.14 21.50
C GLY A 28 -3.45 -0.34 21.38
N ILE A 29 -4.36 -1.20 20.88
CA ILE A 29 -4.07 -2.62 20.66
C ILE A 29 -2.98 -2.80 19.60
N VAL A 30 -3.09 -2.11 18.45
CA VAL A 30 -2.09 -2.23 17.38
C VAL A 30 -0.72 -1.79 17.89
N LEU A 31 -0.65 -0.68 18.61
CA LEU A 31 0.58 -0.17 19.20
C LEU A 31 1.15 -1.12 20.26
N PHE A 32 0.30 -1.71 21.10
CA PHE A 32 0.70 -2.75 22.05
C PHE A 32 1.30 -3.96 21.35
N CYS A 33 0.69 -4.44 20.27
CA CYS A 33 1.23 -5.55 19.47
C CYS A 33 2.60 -5.21 18.87
N ILE A 34 2.77 -4.01 18.30
CA ILE A 34 4.04 -3.55 17.75
C ILE A 34 5.11 -3.50 18.84
N ILE A 35 4.79 -2.95 20.01
CA ILE A 35 5.71 -2.90 21.15
C ILE A 35 6.08 -4.31 21.60
N TYR A 36 5.11 -5.20 21.75
CA TYR A 36 5.36 -6.57 22.19
C TYR A 36 6.27 -7.33 21.21
N ILE A 37 6.03 -7.21 19.90
CA ILE A 37 6.87 -7.83 18.87
C ILE A 37 8.28 -7.24 18.88
N THR A 38 8.42 -5.91 18.95
CA THR A 38 9.74 -5.27 18.92
C THR A 38 10.56 -5.57 20.18
N VAL A 39 9.94 -5.61 21.35
CA VAL A 39 10.59 -6.00 22.61
C VAL A 39 10.99 -7.47 22.57
N GLY A 40 10.09 -8.37 22.15
CA GLY A 40 10.40 -9.79 22.01
C GLY A 40 11.54 -10.05 21.02
N ALA A 41 11.52 -9.36 19.89
CA ALA A 41 12.59 -9.40 18.89
C ALA A 41 13.92 -8.89 19.46
N ALA A 42 13.93 -7.77 20.16
CA ALA A 42 15.13 -7.21 20.77
C ALA A 42 15.75 -8.16 21.80
N ILE A 43 14.93 -8.81 22.63
CA ILE A 43 15.39 -9.81 23.60
C ILE A 43 16.04 -11.00 22.89
N ILE A 44 15.33 -11.65 21.97
CA ILE A 44 15.85 -12.84 21.27
C ILE A 44 17.11 -12.49 20.47
N TYR A 45 17.10 -11.36 19.75
CA TYR A 45 18.25 -10.86 19.02
C TYR A 45 19.47 -10.70 19.92
N SER A 46 19.31 -10.08 21.10
CA SER A 46 20.41 -9.87 22.05
C SER A 46 20.98 -11.16 22.64
N LEU A 47 20.16 -12.21 22.75
CA LEU A 47 20.56 -13.50 23.29
C LEU A 47 21.21 -14.41 22.24
N GLU A 48 20.64 -14.46 21.04
CA GLU A 48 21.01 -15.44 20.01
C GLU A 48 22.14 -14.97 19.10
N ARG A 49 22.19 -13.69 18.74
CA ARG A 49 23.26 -13.14 17.89
C ARG A 49 24.68 -13.38 18.44
N PRO A 50 24.99 -13.12 19.73
CA PRO A 50 26.36 -13.35 20.20
C PRO A 50 26.73 -14.84 20.15
N GLN A 51 25.76 -15.74 20.37
CA GLN A 51 26.00 -17.18 20.28
C GLN A 51 26.26 -17.61 18.83
N GLU A 52 25.48 -17.10 17.88
CA GLU A 52 25.70 -17.31 16.45
C GLU A 52 27.12 -16.92 16.02
N LEU A 53 27.57 -15.72 16.40
CA LEU A 53 28.91 -15.24 16.04
C LEU A 53 30.02 -16.10 16.66
N ASN A 54 29.81 -16.63 17.87
CA ASN A 54 30.74 -17.55 18.50
C ASN A 54 30.80 -18.91 17.77
N ASP A 55 29.64 -19.43 17.35
CA ASP A 55 29.55 -20.69 16.62
C ASP A 55 30.14 -20.54 15.21
N LEU A 56 29.91 -19.41 14.55
CA LEU A 56 30.53 -19.02 13.29
C LEU A 56 32.05 -19.00 13.42
N ARG A 57 32.58 -18.30 14.43
CA ARG A 57 34.03 -18.20 14.64
C ARG A 57 34.68 -19.58 14.83
N LYS A 58 34.13 -20.41 15.72
CA LYS A 58 34.64 -21.78 15.95
C LYS A 58 34.63 -22.62 14.68
N MET A 59 33.56 -22.50 13.89
CA MET A 59 33.43 -23.19 12.62
C MET A 59 34.49 -22.71 11.62
N LEU A 60 34.70 -21.41 11.49
CA LEU A 60 35.73 -20.85 10.61
C LEU A 60 37.13 -21.30 11.02
N ASP A 61 37.45 -21.27 12.31
CA ASP A 61 38.74 -21.77 12.83
C ASP A 61 38.92 -23.26 12.50
N THR A 62 37.87 -24.07 12.68
CA THR A 62 37.89 -25.51 12.36
C THR A 62 38.04 -25.75 10.85
N LEU A 63 37.37 -24.94 10.02
CA LEU A 63 37.47 -25.01 8.56
C LEU A 63 38.88 -24.67 8.09
N GLU A 64 39.49 -23.61 8.63
CA GLU A 64 40.86 -23.22 8.32
C GLU A 64 41.85 -24.32 8.72
N GLU A 65 41.71 -24.89 9.92
CA GLU A 65 42.54 -26.00 10.39
C GLU A 65 42.41 -27.21 9.45
N LYS A 66 41.19 -27.57 9.03
CA LYS A 66 40.94 -28.70 8.13
C LYS A 66 41.48 -28.46 6.73
N GLN A 67 41.39 -27.23 6.21
CA GLN A 67 41.99 -26.85 4.94
C GLN A 67 43.52 -26.97 4.98
N LEU A 68 44.14 -26.49 6.05
CA LEU A 68 45.59 -26.59 6.24
C LEU A 68 46.03 -28.06 6.38
N GLN A 69 45.30 -28.87 7.15
CA GLN A 69 45.54 -30.30 7.28
C GLN A 69 45.49 -30.99 5.92
N LEU A 70 44.48 -30.72 5.10
CA LEU A 70 44.35 -31.30 3.75
C LEU A 70 45.54 -30.91 2.84
N LEU A 71 45.97 -29.64 2.85
CA LEU A 71 47.10 -29.18 2.05
C LEU A 71 48.42 -29.84 2.48
N ILE A 72 48.66 -29.95 3.79
CA ILE A 72 49.84 -30.61 4.34
C ILE A 72 49.82 -32.09 3.96
N ASP A 73 48.68 -32.77 4.13
CA ASP A 73 48.50 -34.18 3.79
C ASP A 73 48.79 -34.43 2.31
N ILE A 74 48.19 -33.65 1.40
CA ILE A 74 48.42 -33.78 -0.04
C ILE A 74 49.90 -33.51 -0.39
N SER A 75 50.52 -32.49 0.22
CA SER A 75 51.92 -32.15 -0.03
C SER A 75 52.88 -33.26 0.42
N SER A 76 52.61 -33.87 1.58
CA SER A 76 53.42 -34.97 2.12
C SER A 76 53.24 -36.25 1.32
N LEU A 77 52.02 -36.55 0.88
CA LEU A 77 51.72 -37.66 -0.02
C LEU A 77 52.44 -37.51 -1.36
N ARG A 78 52.52 -36.27 -1.89
CA ARG A 78 53.23 -35.99 -3.14
C ARG A 78 54.74 -36.26 -3.02
N PHE A 79 55.32 -36.02 -1.86
CA PHE A 79 56.73 -36.31 -1.58
C PHE A 79 56.99 -37.82 -1.43
N SER A 80 56.09 -38.53 -0.74
CA SER A 80 56.23 -39.96 -0.46
C SER A 80 55.98 -40.86 -1.69
N LEU A 81 55.00 -40.52 -2.53
CA LEU A 81 54.57 -41.34 -3.67
C LEU A 81 55.06 -40.77 -5.02
N LYS A 82 56.26 -40.19 -5.05
CA LYS A 82 56.77 -39.45 -6.21
C LYS A 82 56.80 -40.27 -7.51
N ASP A 83 57.08 -41.59 -7.42
CA ASP A 83 57.19 -42.49 -8.57
C ASP A 83 55.90 -43.28 -8.87
N ASP A 84 54.91 -43.28 -7.97
CA ASP A 84 53.63 -44.01 -8.14
C ASP A 84 52.44 -43.04 -8.23
N GLU A 85 52.27 -42.45 -9.41
CA GLU A 85 51.21 -41.48 -9.69
C GLU A 85 49.80 -42.07 -9.54
N LYS A 86 49.64 -43.38 -9.80
CA LYS A 86 48.34 -44.04 -9.73
C LYS A 86 47.88 -44.17 -8.28
N GLU A 87 48.78 -44.58 -7.39
CA GLU A 87 48.48 -44.66 -5.97
C GLU A 87 48.31 -43.27 -5.35
N PHE A 88 49.14 -42.29 -5.74
CA PHE A 88 48.95 -40.89 -5.32
C PHE A 88 47.55 -40.37 -5.67
N LYS A 89 47.10 -40.56 -6.92
CA LYS A 89 45.75 -40.13 -7.35
C LYS A 89 44.65 -40.82 -6.55
N ARG A 90 44.81 -42.12 -6.23
CA ARG A 90 43.83 -42.87 -5.45
C ARG A 90 43.69 -42.32 -4.03
N VAL A 91 44.80 -42.06 -3.35
CA VAL A 91 44.80 -41.55 -1.97
C VAL A 91 44.32 -40.10 -1.91
N VAL A 92 44.75 -39.23 -2.84
CA VAL A 92 44.26 -37.84 -2.91
C VAL A 92 42.76 -37.82 -3.17
N LYS A 93 42.26 -38.67 -4.08
CA LYS A 93 40.82 -38.79 -4.33
C LYS A 93 40.07 -39.18 -3.06
N GLN A 94 40.58 -40.16 -2.32
CA GLN A 94 39.97 -40.57 -1.05
C GLN A 94 39.93 -39.42 -0.02
N ARG A 95 41.01 -38.64 0.12
CA ARG A 95 41.05 -37.50 1.05
C ARG A 95 40.11 -36.37 0.62
N LEU A 96 39.97 -36.15 -0.68
CA LEU A 96 39.02 -35.20 -1.22
C LEU A 96 37.58 -35.64 -0.94
N GLU A 97 37.25 -36.92 -1.17
CA GLU A 97 35.93 -37.49 -0.87
C GLU A 97 35.59 -37.37 0.64
N GLU A 98 36.56 -37.59 1.54
CA GLU A 98 36.39 -37.38 2.99
C GLU A 98 36.11 -35.90 3.33
N SER A 99 36.80 -34.95 2.68
CA SER A 99 36.59 -33.52 2.88
C SER A 99 35.24 -33.04 2.34
N GLU A 100 34.80 -33.58 1.20
CA GLU A 100 33.48 -33.32 0.63
C GLU A 100 32.38 -33.79 1.57
N ALA A 101 32.50 -35.02 2.10
CA ALA A 101 31.56 -35.56 3.08
C ALA A 101 31.49 -34.70 4.36
N TYR A 102 32.62 -34.19 4.84
CA TYR A 102 32.65 -33.28 5.98
C TYR A 102 31.94 -31.95 5.69
N MET A 103 32.16 -31.34 4.53
CA MET A 103 31.45 -30.11 4.14
C MET A 103 29.93 -30.33 4.02
N LEU A 104 29.50 -31.47 3.46
CA LEU A 104 28.08 -31.82 3.39
C LEU A 104 27.47 -32.04 4.78
N LEU A 105 28.21 -32.66 5.70
CA LEU A 105 27.78 -32.83 7.08
C LEU A 105 27.66 -31.47 7.79
N LEU A 106 28.61 -30.57 7.54
CA LEU A 106 28.60 -29.22 8.09
C LEU A 106 27.36 -28.43 7.63
N PHE A 107 26.89 -28.64 6.41
CA PHE A 107 25.68 -28.00 5.87
C PHE A 107 24.40 -28.30 6.67
N ASN A 108 24.36 -29.38 7.47
CA ASN A 108 23.24 -29.64 8.38
C ASN A 108 23.18 -28.63 9.54
N HIS A 109 24.27 -27.90 9.81
CA HIS A 109 24.29 -26.84 10.81
C HIS A 109 23.75 -25.53 10.21
N PRO A 110 22.76 -24.88 10.82
CA PRO A 110 22.11 -23.70 10.23
C PRO A 110 23.09 -22.53 10.01
N VAL A 111 24.04 -22.32 10.93
CA VAL A 111 25.06 -21.27 10.80
C VAL A 111 26.01 -21.55 9.62
N ALA A 112 26.30 -22.82 9.37
CA ALA A 112 27.14 -23.22 8.25
C ALA A 112 26.40 -23.08 6.91
N ALA A 113 25.16 -23.56 6.85
CA ALA A 113 24.31 -23.38 5.68
C ALA A 113 24.20 -21.90 5.32
N ASN A 114 23.97 -21.03 6.31
CA ASN A 114 23.91 -19.59 6.13
C ASN A 114 25.27 -18.99 5.68
N TYR A 115 26.38 -19.49 6.22
CA TYR A 115 27.72 -19.08 5.78
C TYR A 115 27.96 -19.41 4.31
N PHE A 116 27.65 -20.65 3.88
CA PHE A 116 27.81 -21.05 2.49
C PHE A 116 26.87 -20.27 1.55
N ASP A 117 25.62 -20.05 1.97
CA ASP A 117 24.65 -19.26 1.19
C ASP A 117 25.13 -17.81 1.02
N SER A 118 25.57 -17.19 2.12
CA SER A 118 26.16 -15.84 2.10
C SER A 118 27.43 -15.79 1.25
N PHE A 119 28.30 -16.81 1.34
CA PHE A 119 29.53 -16.85 0.57
C PHE A 119 29.25 -16.91 -0.94
N LEU A 120 28.28 -17.72 -1.37
CA LEU A 120 27.90 -17.88 -2.78
C LEU A 120 27.13 -16.68 -3.34
N LEU A 121 26.18 -16.14 -2.57
CA LEU A 121 25.26 -15.10 -3.03
C LEU A 121 25.77 -13.67 -2.78
N ASN A 122 26.58 -13.47 -1.73
CA ASN A 122 26.97 -12.15 -1.24
C ASN A 122 28.48 -11.87 -1.38
N LYS A 123 29.11 -12.38 -2.45
CA LYS A 123 30.53 -12.12 -2.80
C LYS A 123 31.52 -12.44 -1.66
N GLY A 124 31.21 -13.42 -0.83
CA GLY A 124 32.05 -13.79 0.31
C GLY A 124 31.84 -12.98 1.59
N GLU A 125 30.91 -12.02 1.61
CA GLU A 125 30.55 -11.31 2.85
C GLU A 125 29.46 -12.08 3.61
N TYR A 126 29.77 -12.41 4.86
CA TYR A 126 28.83 -13.10 5.74
C TYR A 126 27.67 -12.19 6.16
N MET A 127 26.44 -12.68 6.03
CA MET A 127 25.24 -12.04 6.54
C MET A 127 24.77 -12.76 7.79
N ASP A 128 24.62 -12.03 8.90
CA ASP A 128 24.09 -12.59 10.15
C ASP A 128 22.71 -13.25 9.90
N LEU A 129 22.52 -14.47 10.42
CA LEU A 129 21.24 -15.17 10.46
C LEU A 129 20.28 -14.42 11.41
N TRP A 130 20.78 -14.02 12.59
CA TRP A 130 20.05 -13.18 13.53
C TRP A 130 20.26 -11.70 13.24
N THR A 131 19.45 -11.18 12.32
CA THR A 131 19.25 -9.75 12.12
C THR A 131 18.04 -9.26 12.92
N PHE A 132 17.93 -7.93 13.09
CA PHE A 132 16.76 -7.35 13.74
C PHE A 132 15.45 -7.65 12.98
N PRO A 133 15.39 -7.56 11.63
CA PRO A 133 14.21 -7.97 10.87
C PRO A 133 13.86 -9.46 11.00
N THR A 134 14.83 -10.37 10.97
CA THR A 134 14.56 -11.81 11.15
C THR A 134 14.06 -12.12 12.56
N SER A 135 14.54 -11.38 13.56
CA SER A 135 14.06 -11.46 14.95
C SER A 135 12.62 -10.93 15.11
N ILE A 136 12.26 -9.84 14.43
CA ILE A 136 10.87 -9.34 14.36
C ILE A 136 9.96 -10.39 13.71
N LEU A 137 10.40 -10.97 12.59
CA LEU A 137 9.62 -11.99 11.89
C LEU A 137 9.37 -13.21 12.79
N LEU A 138 10.39 -13.68 13.50
CA LEU A 138 10.23 -14.74 14.47
C LEU A 138 9.23 -14.35 15.56
N SER A 139 9.42 -13.20 16.20
CA SER A 139 8.54 -12.74 17.29
C SER A 139 7.09 -12.58 16.83
N ALA A 140 6.84 -12.03 15.65
CA ALA A 140 5.51 -11.87 15.07
C ALA A 140 4.86 -13.23 14.75
N THR A 141 5.62 -14.16 14.17
CA THR A 141 5.10 -15.48 13.78
C THR A 141 4.90 -16.43 14.96
N THR A 142 5.54 -16.19 16.10
CA THR A 142 5.24 -16.88 17.37
C THR A 142 3.89 -16.45 17.96
N ILE A 143 3.46 -15.19 17.75
CA ILE A 143 2.16 -14.69 18.23
C ILE A 143 0.99 -15.25 17.40
N ILE A 144 1.17 -15.38 16.08
CA ILE A 144 0.15 -15.88 15.12
C ILE A 144 0.30 -17.41 14.90
N PRO A 145 0.84 -18.12 15.90
CA PRO A 145 1.61 -19.38 15.77
C PRO A 145 1.77 -19.96 14.34
N ILE A 146 2.44 -19.23 13.44
CA ILE A 146 2.75 -19.70 12.08
C ILE A 146 4.07 -20.49 12.12
N GLY A 147 5.12 -19.88 12.67
CA GLY A 147 6.44 -20.49 12.84
C GLY A 147 7.09 -20.96 11.54
N PHE A 148 7.49 -20.04 10.64
CA PHE A 148 8.13 -20.41 9.36
C PHE A 148 9.43 -21.21 9.51
N GLY A 149 10.12 -21.12 10.65
CA GLY A 149 11.34 -21.87 10.92
C GLY A 149 12.59 -21.35 10.21
N PHE A 150 12.55 -20.18 9.56
CA PHE A 150 13.72 -19.55 8.94
C PHE A 150 14.87 -19.32 9.92
N VAL A 151 14.54 -18.92 11.15
CA VAL A 151 15.48 -18.78 12.27
C VAL A 151 14.86 -19.43 13.51
N THR A 152 15.67 -20.14 14.29
CA THR A 152 15.20 -20.84 15.50
C THR A 152 16.21 -20.64 16.63
N PRO A 153 15.79 -20.23 17.84
CA PRO A 153 16.66 -20.06 18.98
C PRO A 153 17.49 -21.31 19.28
N ARG A 154 18.80 -21.14 19.41
CA ARG A 154 19.75 -22.22 19.72
C ARG A 154 20.12 -22.21 21.19
N THR A 155 20.12 -21.04 21.83
CA THR A 155 20.38 -20.93 23.26
C THR A 155 19.24 -21.55 24.07
N GLU A 156 19.59 -22.20 25.18
CA GLU A 156 18.58 -22.77 26.08
C GLU A 156 17.63 -21.68 26.63
N THR A 157 18.17 -20.48 26.88
CA THR A 157 17.39 -19.32 27.31
C THR A 157 16.42 -18.82 26.23
N GLY A 158 16.87 -18.72 24.97
CA GLY A 158 16.02 -18.32 23.85
C GLY A 158 14.92 -19.33 23.55
N LYS A 159 15.22 -20.63 23.64
CA LYS A 159 14.21 -21.70 23.55
C LYS A 159 13.19 -21.61 24.68
N LEU A 160 13.66 -21.42 25.91
CA LEU A 160 12.78 -21.28 27.07
C LEU A 160 11.86 -20.05 26.92
N PHE A 161 12.38 -18.94 26.41
CA PHE A 161 11.58 -17.74 26.14
C PHE A 161 10.46 -17.98 25.11
N LEU A 162 10.71 -18.84 24.11
CA LEU A 162 9.68 -19.22 23.13
C LEU A 162 8.66 -20.22 23.68
N ILE A 163 9.10 -21.18 24.51
CA ILE A 163 8.24 -22.22 25.08
C ILE A 163 7.35 -21.65 26.20
N LEU A 164 7.93 -20.82 27.06
CA LEU A 164 7.27 -20.18 28.18
C LEU A 164 7.39 -18.65 28.06
N PRO A 165 6.69 -18.06 27.07
CA PRO A 165 6.69 -16.61 26.92
C PRO A 165 6.05 -15.93 28.14
N PRO A 166 6.44 -14.68 28.47
CA PRO A 166 5.89 -13.95 29.61
C PRO A 166 4.36 -13.84 29.59
N ILE A 167 3.78 -13.77 28.38
CA ILE A 167 2.34 -13.86 28.16
C ILE A 167 2.07 -15.19 27.47
N PRO A 168 1.29 -16.11 28.06
CA PRO A 168 1.01 -17.39 27.45
C PRO A 168 0.30 -17.23 26.09
N ILE A 169 0.69 -18.06 25.13
CA ILE A 169 0.19 -18.02 23.74
C ILE A 169 -1.34 -18.04 23.66
N PRO A 170 -2.09 -18.84 24.44
CA PRO A 170 -3.56 -18.83 24.39
C PRO A 170 -4.16 -17.45 24.71
N PHE A 171 -3.57 -16.70 25.65
CA PHE A 171 -4.03 -15.35 25.98
C PHE A 171 -3.74 -14.37 24.84
N LEU A 172 -2.59 -14.51 24.17
CA LEU A 172 -2.26 -13.70 23.00
C LEU A 172 -3.25 -13.95 21.86
N ILE A 173 -3.62 -15.20 21.59
CA ILE A 173 -4.60 -15.54 20.54
C ILE A 173 -5.99 -14.97 20.87
N LEU A 174 -6.44 -15.08 22.13
CA LEU A 174 -7.69 -14.48 22.58
C LEU A 174 -7.68 -12.94 22.48
N PHE A 175 -6.55 -12.32 22.84
CA PHE A 175 -6.37 -10.89 22.70
C PHE A 175 -6.44 -10.45 21.23
N LEU A 176 -5.81 -11.21 20.32
CA LEU A 176 -5.76 -10.93 18.90
C LEU A 176 -7.13 -11.14 18.24
N SER A 177 -7.86 -12.20 18.60
CA SER A 177 -9.21 -12.44 18.09
C SER A 177 -10.19 -11.35 18.53
N PHE A 178 -10.13 -10.94 19.80
CA PHE A 178 -10.92 -9.80 20.29
C PHE A 178 -10.53 -8.49 19.62
N GLY A 179 -9.24 -8.25 19.42
CA GLY A 179 -8.74 -7.06 18.73
C GLY A 179 -9.24 -6.97 17.28
N VAL A 180 -9.18 -8.07 16.53
CA VAL A 180 -9.70 -8.16 15.15
C VAL A 180 -11.22 -8.00 15.13
N MET A 181 -11.94 -8.69 16.01
CA MET A 181 -13.40 -8.57 16.09
C MET A 181 -13.82 -7.11 16.35
N LEU A 182 -13.17 -6.46 17.31
CA LEU A 182 -13.46 -5.08 17.61
C LEU A 182 -13.10 -4.19 16.42
N MET A 183 -11.97 -4.41 15.75
CA MET A 183 -11.57 -3.66 14.56
C MET A 183 -12.64 -3.73 13.46
N THR A 184 -13.18 -4.91 13.19
CA THR A 184 -14.29 -5.08 12.24
C THR A 184 -15.50 -4.24 12.64
N VAL A 185 -15.92 -4.31 13.91
CA VAL A 185 -17.05 -3.50 14.42
C VAL A 185 -16.75 -2.00 14.33
N GLY A 186 -15.52 -1.58 14.63
CA GLY A 186 -15.10 -0.19 14.53
C GLY A 186 -15.19 0.35 13.10
N VAL A 187 -14.73 -0.42 12.12
CA VAL A 187 -14.82 -0.08 10.68
C VAL A 187 -16.28 0.01 10.25
N GLU A 188 -17.14 -0.92 10.65
CA GLU A 188 -18.57 -0.89 10.35
C GLU A 188 -19.26 0.36 10.91
N VAL A 189 -18.96 0.74 12.16
CA VAL A 189 -19.54 1.92 12.81
C VAL A 189 -19.08 3.21 12.12
N ILE A 190 -17.78 3.35 11.85
CA ILE A 190 -17.24 4.52 11.13
C ILE A 190 -17.83 4.59 9.72
N GLY A 191 -17.92 3.45 9.02
CA GLY A 191 -18.53 3.33 7.71
C GLY A 191 -20.00 3.75 7.70
N SER A 192 -20.79 3.29 8.66
CA SER A 192 -22.21 3.67 8.80
C SER A 192 -22.37 5.18 9.04
N ASN A 193 -21.55 5.77 9.91
CA ASN A 193 -21.58 7.20 10.17
C ASN A 193 -21.19 8.03 8.93
N ALA A 194 -20.17 7.59 8.19
CA ALA A 194 -19.75 8.22 6.95
C ALA A 194 -20.84 8.15 5.87
N ILE A 195 -21.48 6.99 5.70
CA ILE A 195 -22.58 6.80 4.75
C ILE A 195 -23.76 7.71 5.10
N HIS A 196 -24.09 7.86 6.39
CA HIS A 196 -25.18 8.73 6.81
C HIS A 196 -24.93 10.20 6.42
N HIS A 197 -23.70 10.69 6.62
CA HIS A 197 -23.32 12.04 6.24
C HIS A 197 -23.34 12.23 4.72
N ILE A 198 -22.80 11.28 3.96
CA ILE A 198 -22.79 11.30 2.49
C ILE A 198 -24.22 11.28 1.94
N HIS A 199 -25.09 10.41 2.47
CA HIS A 199 -26.47 10.30 2.02
C HIS A 199 -27.27 11.56 2.37
N TYR A 200 -27.07 12.14 3.57
CA TYR A 200 -27.68 13.42 3.93
C TYR A 200 -27.24 14.54 2.98
N MET A 201 -25.94 14.64 2.71
CA MET A 201 -25.38 15.62 1.79
C MET A 201 -25.93 15.42 0.36
N GLY A 202 -26.06 14.18 -0.10
CA GLY A 202 -26.70 13.84 -1.37
C GLY A 202 -28.14 14.34 -1.47
N ARG A 203 -28.94 14.23 -0.40
CA ARG A 203 -30.32 14.78 -0.38
C ARG A 203 -30.35 16.31 -0.47
N GLN A 204 -29.39 16.99 0.15
CA GLN A 204 -29.28 18.45 0.07
C GLN A 204 -28.82 18.90 -1.32
N MET A 205 -27.87 18.19 -1.92
CA MET A 205 -27.42 18.43 -3.29
C MET A 205 -28.53 18.25 -4.32
N GLY A 206 -29.46 17.30 -4.12
CA GLY A 206 -30.63 17.16 -4.98
C GLY A 206 -31.55 18.39 -4.98
N LYS A 207 -31.80 18.99 -3.81
CA LYS A 207 -32.57 20.24 -3.68
C LYS A 207 -31.81 21.43 -4.29
N ALA A 208 -30.51 21.52 -4.02
CA ALA A 208 -29.65 22.58 -4.57
C ALA A 208 -29.58 22.51 -6.10
N SER A 209 -29.48 21.31 -6.66
CA SER A 209 -29.49 21.07 -8.11
C SER A 209 -30.81 21.53 -8.74
N HIS A 210 -31.96 21.19 -8.15
CA HIS A 210 -33.26 21.66 -8.64
C HIS A 210 -33.39 23.19 -8.63
N VAL A 211 -32.88 23.82 -7.56
CA VAL A 211 -32.83 25.29 -7.46
C VAL A 211 -31.91 25.88 -8.53
N ALA A 212 -30.71 25.30 -8.73
CA ALA A 212 -29.78 25.73 -9.76
C ALA A 212 -30.37 25.62 -11.18
N THR A 213 -31.09 24.53 -11.48
CA THR A 213 -31.78 24.35 -12.77
C THR A 213 -32.83 25.43 -13.00
N LYS A 214 -33.60 25.80 -11.97
CA LYS A 214 -34.56 26.92 -12.07
C LYS A 214 -33.85 28.25 -12.29
N PHE A 215 -32.73 28.49 -11.62
CA PHE A 215 -31.94 29.71 -11.85
C PHE A 215 -31.38 29.78 -13.27
N ILE A 216 -30.86 28.68 -13.83
CA ILE A 216 -30.37 28.61 -15.21
C ILE A 216 -31.53 28.88 -16.20
N GLN A 217 -32.69 28.28 -15.98
CA GLN A 217 -33.88 28.52 -16.81
C GLN A 217 -34.36 29.98 -16.74
N LEU A 218 -34.38 30.58 -15.56
CA LEU A 218 -34.73 32.00 -15.39
C LEU A 218 -33.69 32.92 -16.03
N ALA A 219 -32.41 32.59 -15.94
CA ALA A 219 -31.34 33.32 -16.60
C ALA A 219 -31.50 33.24 -18.13
N HIS A 220 -31.75 32.05 -18.69
CA HIS A 220 -32.03 31.87 -20.11
C HIS A 220 -33.32 32.58 -20.55
N ALA A 221 -34.37 32.55 -19.73
CA ALA A 221 -35.63 33.25 -20.01
C ALA A 221 -35.44 34.77 -20.02
N LYS A 222 -34.71 35.34 -19.05
CA LYS A 222 -34.37 36.78 -19.06
C LYS A 222 -33.54 37.16 -20.28
N LEU A 223 -32.57 36.34 -20.67
CA LEU A 223 -31.77 36.57 -21.88
C LEU A 223 -32.62 36.48 -23.15
N ASN A 224 -33.55 35.53 -23.24
CA ASN A 224 -34.43 35.40 -24.40
C ASN A 224 -35.49 36.51 -24.47
N ILE A 225 -35.99 36.98 -23.33
CA ILE A 225 -36.89 38.15 -23.26
C ILE A 225 -36.15 39.42 -23.69
N ASN A 226 -34.90 39.61 -23.23
CA ASN A 226 -34.09 40.74 -23.67
C ASN A 226 -33.84 40.69 -25.19
N LYS A 227 -33.51 39.51 -25.73
CA LYS A 227 -33.41 39.30 -27.19
C LYS A 227 -34.73 39.54 -27.92
N GLY A 228 -35.86 39.11 -27.37
CA GLY A 228 -37.19 39.33 -27.94
C GLY A 228 -37.63 40.80 -27.92
N LEU A 229 -37.28 41.53 -26.87
CA LEU A 229 -37.53 42.96 -26.76
C LEU A 229 -36.65 43.75 -27.74
N GLU A 230 -35.39 43.36 -27.89
CA GLU A 230 -34.46 43.97 -28.85
C GLU A 230 -34.91 43.75 -30.30
N LEU A 231 -35.42 42.55 -30.63
CA LEU A 231 -36.07 42.26 -31.91
C LEU A 231 -37.35 43.07 -32.12
N GLY A 232 -38.18 43.23 -31.07
CA GLY A 232 -39.40 44.05 -31.12
C GLY A 232 -39.12 45.55 -31.35
N ILE A 233 -38.10 46.10 -30.68
CA ILE A 233 -37.63 47.47 -30.91
C ILE A 233 -37.07 47.62 -32.33
N GLY A 234 -36.35 46.63 -32.83
CA GLY A 234 -35.88 46.59 -34.22
C GLY A 234 -37.02 46.66 -35.23
N GLN A 235 -38.11 45.92 -35.01
CA GLN A 235 -39.31 45.98 -35.86
C GLN A 235 -40.03 47.33 -35.77
N LEU A 236 -40.18 47.91 -34.57
CA LEU A 236 -40.77 49.23 -34.40
C LEU A 236 -39.96 50.33 -35.09
N ASN A 237 -38.62 50.25 -35.02
CA ASN A 237 -37.74 51.19 -35.73
C ASN A 237 -37.87 51.05 -37.25
N ALA A 238 -38.03 49.82 -37.76
CA ALA A 238 -38.31 49.58 -39.17
C ALA A 238 -39.66 50.19 -39.60
N PHE A 239 -40.71 50.08 -38.78
CA PHE A 239 -42.01 50.73 -39.03
C PHE A 239 -41.92 52.25 -38.98
N ALA A 240 -41.19 52.83 -38.02
CA ALA A 240 -40.99 54.27 -37.95
C ALA A 240 -40.28 54.79 -39.22
N LYS A 241 -39.24 54.08 -39.68
CA LYS A 241 -38.54 54.41 -40.92
C LYS A 241 -39.43 54.28 -42.17
N MET A 242 -40.33 53.29 -42.20
CA MET A 242 -41.33 53.14 -43.27
C MET A 242 -42.37 54.29 -43.22
N GLY A 243 -42.82 54.70 -42.04
CA GLY A 243 -43.73 55.84 -41.87
C GLY A 243 -43.11 57.17 -42.32
N VAL A 244 -41.83 57.39 -42.03
CA VAL A 244 -41.08 58.55 -42.56
C VAL A 244 -40.99 58.50 -44.09
N LEU A 245 -40.85 57.30 -44.67
CA LEU A 245 -40.85 57.12 -46.12
C LEU A 245 -42.21 57.44 -46.76
N PHE A 246 -43.33 57.08 -46.11
CA PHE A 246 -44.68 57.44 -46.57
C PHE A 246 -45.01 58.92 -46.40
N ASN A 247 -44.44 59.59 -45.40
CA ASN A 247 -44.61 61.03 -45.19
C ASN A 247 -43.65 61.89 -46.02
N ALA A 248 -42.67 61.26 -46.69
CA ALA A 248 -41.75 61.92 -47.61
C ALA A 248 -42.31 62.01 -49.05
N ASP A 249 -43.57 61.63 -49.27
CA ASP A 249 -44.25 61.68 -50.58
C ASP A 249 -44.94 63.04 -50.85
N ASP A 250 -44.45 64.11 -50.23
CA ASP A 250 -44.92 65.49 -50.48
C ASP A 250 -43.74 66.48 -50.47
N HIS A 251 -42.71 66.21 -51.28
CA HIS A 251 -41.94 67.22 -52.02
C HIS A 251 -40.86 66.58 -52.93
N ASP A 252 -41.08 66.69 -54.24
CA ASP A 252 -40.17 66.35 -55.35
C ASP A 252 -38.80 67.04 -55.26
N ASP A 253 -37.68 66.34 -55.57
CA ASP A 253 -37.04 66.48 -56.90
C ASP A 253 -35.85 65.51 -57.13
N PHE A 254 -35.58 65.32 -58.41
CA PHE A 254 -34.80 64.27 -59.08
C PHE A 254 -33.27 64.51 -59.10
N GLN A 255 -32.54 63.39 -59.22
CA GLN A 255 -31.14 63.23 -59.65
C GLN A 255 -30.01 63.61 -58.67
N THR A 256 -29.28 62.60 -58.18
CA THR A 256 -27.98 62.22 -58.76
C THR A 256 -27.58 60.81 -58.31
N LEU A 257 -27.10 60.04 -59.29
CA LEU A 257 -26.72 58.63 -59.26
C LEU A 257 -25.62 58.27 -58.24
N ARG A 258 -25.63 56.97 -57.88
CA ARG A 258 -24.53 55.99 -58.13
C ARG A 258 -23.92 55.34 -56.88
N ARG A 259 -23.82 54.00 -56.95
CA ARG A 259 -22.99 53.04 -56.15
C ARG A 259 -23.60 52.72 -54.78
N LEU A 260 -23.94 51.48 -54.37
CA LEU A 260 -23.31 50.14 -54.48
C LEU A 260 -24.30 49.10 -53.86
N PRO A 261 -23.98 47.79 -53.84
CA PRO A 261 -24.22 46.76 -54.84
C PRO A 261 -25.50 45.91 -54.58
N SER A 262 -25.92 45.14 -55.59
CA SER A 262 -26.68 43.91 -55.33
C SER A 262 -25.69 42.83 -54.86
N VAL A 263 -25.95 42.21 -53.72
CA VAL A 263 -25.58 40.80 -53.48
C VAL A 263 -26.68 40.20 -52.61
N ALA A 264 -27.65 39.58 -53.27
CA ALA A 264 -28.24 38.37 -52.72
C ALA A 264 -27.30 37.21 -53.09
N TYR A 265 -26.75 36.50 -52.11
CA TYR A 265 -26.28 35.13 -52.29
C TYR A 265 -26.40 34.36 -50.96
N GLU A 266 -26.79 33.11 -51.13
CA GLU A 266 -27.33 32.13 -50.18
C GLU A 266 -26.20 31.23 -49.60
N PRO A 267 -26.49 30.13 -48.87
CA PRO A 267 -25.97 29.85 -47.53
C PRO A 267 -24.75 28.91 -47.52
N ARG A 268 -24.13 28.72 -46.35
CA ARG A 268 -23.29 27.54 -46.11
C ARG A 268 -23.32 27.13 -44.64
N ILE A 269 -23.88 25.95 -44.40
CA ILE A 269 -23.83 25.21 -43.13
C ILE A 269 -22.50 24.45 -43.10
N PRO A 270 -21.75 24.52 -42.00
CA PRO A 270 -20.94 23.38 -41.57
C PRO A 270 -21.53 22.82 -40.27
N LEU A 271 -22.06 21.61 -40.37
CA LEU A 271 -22.20 20.71 -39.23
C LEU A 271 -20.77 20.33 -38.82
N GLU A 272 -20.31 20.82 -37.68
CA GLU A 272 -19.12 20.28 -37.04
C GLU A 272 -19.58 19.63 -35.73
N PHE A 273 -19.60 18.30 -35.74
CA PHE A 273 -19.73 17.49 -34.53
C PHE A 273 -18.47 17.70 -33.69
N VAL A 274 -18.64 18.10 -32.44
CA VAL A 274 -17.61 17.97 -31.42
C VAL A 274 -18.22 17.19 -30.27
N ASP A 275 -17.91 15.90 -30.27
CA ASP A 275 -17.90 15.10 -29.04
C ASP A 275 -16.86 15.71 -28.10
N THR A 276 -17.26 16.01 -26.86
CA THR A 276 -16.32 16.27 -25.77
C THR A 276 -16.68 15.39 -24.59
N ASN A 277 -15.82 14.38 -24.40
CA ASN A 277 -15.41 13.69 -23.16
C ASN A 277 -16.37 13.70 -21.97
#